data_AF-A0A643CF93-F1
#
_entry.id   AF-A0A643CF93-F1
#
_cell.length_a   1.000
_cell.length_b   1.000
_cell.length_c   1.000
_cell.angle_alpha   90.00
_cell.angle_beta   90.00
_cell.angle_gamma   90.00
#
_symmetry.space_group_name_H-M   'P 1'
#
loop_
_entity.id
_entity.type
_entity.pdbx_description
1 polymer ?
#
loop_
_entity_poly.entity_id
_entity_poly.type
_entity_poly.pdbx_seq_one_letter_code
_entity_poly.pdbx_strand_id
1 'polypeptide(L)'
;FKHSKPKKPRGLRIYESHVGISSYEGKIASYKHFTCNILPRIKDLGYNCIQLMAIMEHAYYASFGYQITSFFAASSRYGTPEELKELVDTAHSMGITVFLDMVHSHASKNSEDGLNMFDGTESCYFHYGPKGNHNLWDSRLFAYSSTCISGKLH
;
A
#
# COMPACT_ATOMS: atom_id res chain seq x y z
N PHE A 1 17.09 7.81 -4.45
CA PHE A 1 16.56 9.02 -3.78
C PHE A 1 17.62 10.10 -3.88
N LYS A 2 17.23 11.30 -4.33
CA LYS A 2 18.11 12.47 -4.42
C LYS A 2 17.94 13.38 -3.20
N HIS A 3 16.82 13.26 -2.48
CA HIS A 3 16.48 14.09 -1.34
C HIS A 3 16.52 13.30 -0.03
N SER A 4 17.03 13.93 1.04
CA SER A 4 17.06 13.32 2.37
C SER A 4 15.68 13.36 3.02
N LYS A 5 15.45 12.43 3.95
CA LYS A 5 14.19 12.37 4.71
C LYS A 5 13.97 13.68 5.47
N PRO A 6 12.77 14.28 5.41
CA PRO A 6 12.44 15.47 6.18
C PRO A 6 12.64 15.24 7.68
N LYS A 7 12.97 16.32 8.41
CA LYS A 7 13.03 16.26 9.87
C LYS A 7 11.65 15.90 10.42
N LYS A 8 11.62 15.06 11.46
CA LYS A 8 10.38 14.66 12.12
C LYS A 8 9.60 15.91 12.57
N PRO A 9 8.37 16.13 12.08
CA PRO A 9 7.59 17.30 12.47
C PRO A 9 7.16 17.20 13.93
N ARG A 10 7.01 18.35 14.61
CA ARG A 10 6.58 18.42 16.02
C ARG A 10 5.10 18.03 16.21
N GLY A 11 4.28 18.20 15.17
CA GLY A 11 2.89 17.76 15.12
C GLY A 11 2.56 17.27 13.72
N LEU A 12 1.91 16.11 13.62
CA LEU A 12 1.56 15.49 12.36
C LEU A 12 0.26 16.11 11.82
N ARG A 13 0.33 16.66 10.62
CA ARG A 13 -0.81 17.07 9.81
C ARG A 13 -0.82 16.14 8.62
N ILE A 14 -1.60 15.07 8.75
CA ILE A 14 -1.66 13.96 7.81
C ILE A 14 -2.73 14.25 6.77
N TYR A 15 -2.35 14.14 5.51
CA TYR A 15 -3.26 14.15 4.37
C TYR A 15 -3.38 12.71 3.85
N GLU A 16 -4.52 12.07 4.12
CA GLU A 16 -4.81 10.73 3.62
C GLU A 16 -5.14 10.79 2.14
N SER A 17 -4.64 9.83 1.36
CA SER A 17 -4.72 9.89 -0.11
C SER A 17 -4.66 8.54 -0.78
N HIS A 18 -5.39 8.44 -1.88
CA HIS A 18 -5.38 7.30 -2.78
C HIS A 18 -5.01 7.75 -4.19
N VAL A 19 -3.92 7.22 -4.74
CA VAL A 19 -3.34 7.68 -6.02
C VAL A 19 -4.34 7.54 -7.16
N GLY A 20 -5.03 6.39 -7.28
CA GLY A 20 -5.92 6.10 -8.40
C GLY A 20 -7.15 7.01 -8.55
N ILE A 21 -7.61 7.68 -7.49
CA ILE A 21 -8.79 8.56 -7.51
C ILE A 21 -8.42 10.03 -7.39
N SER A 22 -7.13 10.35 -7.53
CA SER A 22 -6.63 11.70 -7.31
C SER A 22 -6.85 12.66 -8.48
N SER A 23 -7.30 12.15 -9.64
CA SER A 23 -7.69 12.98 -10.79
C SER A 23 -9.20 13.20 -10.82
N TYR A 24 -9.63 14.33 -11.39
CA TYR A 24 -11.03 14.60 -11.71
C TYR A 24 -11.51 13.80 -12.93
N GLU A 25 -10.58 13.22 -13.70
CA GLU A 25 -10.90 12.37 -14.84
C GLU A 25 -11.43 11.02 -14.34
N GLY A 26 -12.45 10.47 -15.00
CA GLY A 26 -13.02 9.14 -14.69
C GLY A 26 -12.10 7.96 -15.06
N LYS A 27 -10.81 8.07 -14.77
CA LYS A 27 -9.77 7.07 -15.06
C LYS A 27 -8.83 6.93 -13.85
N ILE A 28 -8.12 5.81 -13.78
CA ILE A 28 -7.12 5.58 -12.74
C ILE A 28 -5.97 6.57 -12.95
N ALA A 29 -5.74 7.43 -11.97
CA ALA A 29 -4.64 8.39 -12.01
C ALA A 29 -3.29 7.72 -11.71
N SER A 30 -2.22 8.30 -12.27
CA SER A 30 -0.86 7.78 -12.15
C SER A 30 -0.07 8.41 -11.01
N TYR A 31 1.03 7.75 -10.59
CA TYR A 31 1.99 8.33 -9.64
C TYR A 31 2.50 9.69 -10.10
N LYS A 32 2.81 9.84 -11.40
CA LYS A 32 3.24 11.12 -11.98
C LYS A 32 2.18 12.21 -11.85
N HIS A 33 0.91 11.88 -12.09
CA HIS A 33 -0.18 12.84 -11.90
C HIS A 33 -0.25 13.31 -10.45
N PHE A 34 -0.14 12.38 -9.49
CA PHE A 34 -0.14 12.71 -8.07
C PHE A 34 1.06 13.60 -7.69
N THR A 35 2.26 13.26 -8.18
CA THR A 35 3.49 14.03 -7.94
C THR A 35 3.38 15.46 -8.44
N CYS A 36 2.90 15.67 -9.67
CA CYS A 36 2.88 17.00 -10.29
C CYS A 36 1.71 17.87 -9.83
N ASN A 37 0.53 17.29 -9.57
CA ASN A 37 -0.69 18.06 -9.35
C ASN A 37 -1.16 18.07 -7.89
N ILE A 38 -0.89 16.99 -7.15
CA ILE A 38 -1.45 16.80 -5.80
C ILE A 38 -0.43 17.20 -4.73
N LEU A 39 0.85 16.86 -4.88
CA LEU A 39 1.87 17.26 -3.90
C LEU A 39 1.95 18.78 -3.68
N PRO A 40 1.93 19.64 -4.73
CA PRO A 40 1.91 21.10 -4.53
C PRO A 40 0.69 21.55 -3.73
N ARG A 41 -0.49 21.00 -4.05
CA ARG A 41 -1.73 21.32 -3.34
C ARG A 41 -1.66 20.93 -1.86
N ILE A 42 -1.12 19.75 -1.53
CA ILE A 42 -0.95 19.31 -0.15
C ILE A 42 -0.01 20.23 0.62
N LYS A 43 1.07 20.68 -0.02
CA LYS A 43 2.01 21.65 0.54
C LYS A 43 1.34 22.99 0.81
N ASP A 44 0.57 23.51 -0.16
CA ASP A 44 -0.11 24.81 -0.06
C ASP A 44 -1.19 24.81 1.03
N LEU A 45 -1.84 23.67 1.24
CA LEU A 45 -2.77 23.46 2.35
C LEU A 45 -2.08 23.37 3.73
N GLY A 46 -0.74 23.32 3.77
CA GLY A 46 0.04 23.33 5.01
C GLY A 46 0.10 21.98 5.72
N TYR A 47 -0.15 20.87 5.01
CA TYR A 47 0.10 19.52 5.52
C TYR A 47 1.59 19.21 5.47
N ASN A 48 2.07 18.41 6.43
CA ASN A 48 3.47 18.02 6.52
C ASN A 48 3.68 16.52 6.36
N CYS A 49 2.60 15.78 6.19
CA CYS A 49 2.60 14.35 6.10
C CYS A 49 1.51 13.86 5.14
N ILE A 50 1.82 12.81 4.38
CA ILE A 50 0.88 12.13 3.49
C ILE A 50 0.78 10.67 3.93
N GLN A 51 -0.45 10.15 4.02
CA GLN A 51 -0.71 8.74 4.16
C GLN A 51 -1.22 8.20 2.82
N LEU A 52 -0.39 7.40 2.15
CA LEU A 52 -0.69 6.79 0.86
C LEU A 52 -1.36 5.43 1.06
N MET A 53 -2.60 5.33 0.61
CA MET A 53 -3.39 4.11 0.60
C MET A 53 -3.23 3.33 -0.69
N ALA A 54 -3.55 2.03 -0.63
CA ALA A 54 -3.66 1.11 -1.77
C ALA A 54 -2.39 0.97 -2.63
N ILE A 55 -1.21 1.18 -2.06
CA ILE A 55 0.06 1.04 -2.80
C ILE A 55 0.47 -0.42 -2.98
N MET A 56 0.12 -1.30 -2.04
CA MET A 56 0.37 -2.74 -2.19
C MET A 56 -0.49 -3.29 -3.33
N GLU A 57 0.09 -4.15 -4.16
CA GLU A 57 -0.59 -4.73 -5.31
C GLU A 57 -1.82 -5.53 -4.87
N HIS A 58 -2.94 -5.22 -5.52
CA HIS A 58 -4.24 -5.78 -5.20
C HIS A 58 -4.98 -6.03 -6.52
N ALA A 59 -5.37 -7.29 -6.75
CA ALA A 59 -6.08 -7.65 -7.98
C ALA A 59 -7.44 -6.95 -8.08
N TYR A 60 -8.15 -6.76 -6.96
CA TYR A 60 -9.49 -6.18 -6.95
C TYR A 60 -9.48 -4.68 -6.63
N TYR A 61 -9.64 -3.82 -7.65
CA TYR A 61 -9.55 -2.35 -7.48
C TYR A 61 -10.64 -1.78 -6.55
N ALA A 62 -11.85 -2.34 -6.59
CA ALA A 62 -12.93 -1.91 -5.70
C ALA A 62 -12.70 -2.32 -4.23
N SER A 63 -11.64 -3.09 -3.92
CA SER A 63 -11.23 -3.35 -2.55
C SER A 63 -10.53 -2.17 -1.88
N PHE A 64 -10.29 -1.04 -2.56
CA PHE A 64 -9.54 0.08 -2.01
C PHE A 64 -8.15 -0.30 -1.44
N GLY A 65 -7.56 -1.39 -1.94
CA GLY A 65 -6.28 -1.92 -1.48
C GLY A 65 -6.34 -2.88 -0.29
N TYR A 66 -7.53 -3.24 0.20
CA TYR A 66 -7.67 -4.21 1.30
C TYR A 66 -7.46 -5.67 0.87
N GLN A 67 -7.70 -6.02 -0.40
CA GLN A 67 -7.44 -7.37 -0.90
C GLN A 67 -6.08 -7.48 -1.59
N ILE A 68 -5.03 -7.58 -0.78
CA ILE A 68 -3.65 -7.69 -1.27
C ILE A 68 -3.41 -9.05 -1.91
N THR A 69 -2.86 -9.01 -3.11
CA THR A 69 -2.35 -10.18 -3.83
C THR A 69 -0.84 -10.31 -3.65
N SER A 70 -0.10 -9.21 -3.77
CA SER A 70 1.36 -9.19 -3.62
C SER A 70 1.79 -8.10 -2.63
N PHE A 71 2.40 -8.53 -1.52
CA PHE A 71 2.75 -7.64 -0.40
C PHE A 71 3.99 -6.77 -0.67
N PHE A 72 4.87 -7.21 -1.58
CA PHE A 72 6.11 -6.50 -1.94
C PHE A 72 6.03 -5.78 -3.29
N ALA A 73 4.96 -5.98 -4.05
CA ALA A 73 4.78 -5.32 -5.34
C ALA A 73 4.03 -4.01 -5.14
N ALA A 74 4.57 -2.93 -5.70
CA ALA A 74 3.84 -1.68 -5.84
C ALA A 74 2.76 -1.87 -6.92
N SER A 75 1.55 -1.40 -6.66
CA SER A 75 0.42 -1.53 -7.58
C SER A 75 0.77 -0.95 -8.95
N SER A 76 0.82 -1.84 -9.94
CA SER A 76 1.13 -1.54 -11.34
C SER A 76 0.08 -0.64 -12.01
N ARG A 77 -1.13 -0.55 -11.42
CA ARG A 77 -2.24 0.27 -11.91
C ARG A 77 -1.92 1.77 -11.96
N TYR A 78 -1.06 2.24 -11.07
CA TYR A 78 -0.71 3.66 -10.98
C TYR A 78 0.59 4.01 -11.71
N GLY A 79 1.36 3.02 -12.14
CA GLY A 79 2.66 3.22 -12.76
C GLY A 79 3.72 2.24 -12.25
N THR A 80 4.99 2.57 -12.49
CA THR A 80 6.11 1.70 -12.11
C THR A 80 6.60 1.97 -10.68
N PRO A 81 7.31 1.02 -10.04
CA PRO A 81 7.97 1.24 -8.75
C PRO A 81 8.94 2.43 -8.75
N GLU A 82 9.54 2.76 -9.89
CA GLU A 82 10.43 3.91 -10.08
C GLU A 82 9.66 5.23 -9.95
N GLU A 83 8.44 5.30 -10.49
CA GLU A 83 7.57 6.46 -10.37
C GLU A 83 7.07 6.65 -8.93
N LEU A 84 6.84 5.56 -8.18
CA LEU A 84 6.57 5.63 -6.74
C LEU A 84 7.77 6.17 -5.97
N LYS A 85 9.00 5.72 -6.29
CA LYS A 85 10.23 6.26 -5.69
C LYS A 85 10.37 7.74 -5.98
N GLU A 86 10.07 8.18 -7.21
CA GLU A 86 10.09 9.59 -7.61
C GLU A 86 9.06 10.43 -6.84
N LEU A 87 7.84 9.91 -6.64
CA LEU A 87 6.81 10.54 -5.83
C LEU A 87 7.29 10.79 -4.40
N VAL A 88 7.85 9.76 -3.75
CA VAL A 88 8.39 9.86 -2.39
C VAL A 88 9.56 10.84 -2.33
N ASP A 89 10.46 10.80 -3.30
CA ASP A 89 11.61 11.71 -3.37
C ASP A 89 11.19 13.17 -3.54
N THR A 90 10.14 13.41 -4.34
CA THR A 90 9.57 14.74 -4.57
C THR A 90 8.81 15.23 -3.34
N ALA A 91 8.06 14.38 -2.65
CA ALA A 91 7.44 14.74 -1.39
C ALA A 91 8.50 15.13 -0.34
N HIS A 92 9.62 14.39 -0.27
CA HIS A 92 10.73 14.72 0.61
C HIS A 92 11.42 16.05 0.25
N SER A 93 11.58 16.37 -1.04
CA SER A 93 12.12 17.67 -1.48
C SER A 93 11.25 18.85 -1.03
N MET A 94 9.94 18.61 -0.87
CA MET A 94 8.96 19.56 -0.37
C MET A 94 8.85 19.60 1.15
N GLY A 95 9.64 18.79 1.88
CA GLY A 95 9.60 18.70 3.34
C GLY A 95 8.43 17.88 3.89
N ILE A 96 7.76 17.10 3.05
CA ILE A 96 6.58 16.30 3.40
C ILE A 96 7.01 14.87 3.68
N THR A 97 6.59 14.31 4.82
CA THR A 97 6.86 12.91 5.17
C THR A 97 5.79 12.00 4.56
N VAL A 98 6.18 10.92 3.91
CA VAL A 98 5.24 9.94 3.33
C VAL A 98 5.15 8.69 4.21
N PHE A 99 3.92 8.30 4.56
CA PHE A 99 3.60 7.01 5.17
C PHE A 99 2.88 6.12 4.17
N LEU A 100 3.18 4.84 4.24
CA LEU A 100 2.57 3.80 3.45
C LEU A 100 1.52 3.09 4.30
N ASP A 101 0.31 2.94 3.78
CA ASP A 101 -0.69 2.07 4.40
C ASP A 101 -0.32 0.61 4.13
N MET A 102 0.07 -0.11 5.19
CA MET A 102 0.44 -1.53 5.12
C MET A 102 -0.67 -2.38 5.73
N VAL A 103 -1.44 -3.05 4.89
CA VAL A 103 -2.50 -3.96 5.34
C VAL A 103 -1.88 -5.35 5.56
N HIS A 104 -1.47 -5.63 6.80
CA HIS A 104 -0.97 -6.97 7.17
C HIS A 104 -2.03 -7.84 7.84
N SER A 105 -3.25 -7.36 8.02
CA SER A 105 -4.29 -8.05 8.80
C SER A 105 -4.90 -9.25 8.08
N HIS A 106 -4.92 -9.24 6.75
CA HIS A 106 -5.49 -10.29 5.92
C HIS A 106 -4.87 -10.29 4.52
N ALA A 107 -4.94 -11.43 3.83
CA ALA A 107 -4.56 -11.56 2.42
C ALA A 107 -5.75 -12.06 1.59
N SER A 108 -5.75 -11.75 0.29
CA SER A 108 -6.76 -12.25 -0.64
C SER A 108 -6.76 -13.79 -0.69
N LYS A 109 -7.95 -14.40 -0.87
CA LYS A 109 -8.11 -15.84 -1.10
C LYS A 109 -7.60 -16.30 -2.48
N ASN A 110 -7.18 -15.37 -3.35
CA ASN A 110 -6.77 -15.72 -4.69
C ASN A 110 -5.48 -16.58 -4.67
N SER A 111 -5.52 -17.74 -5.31
CA SER A 111 -4.41 -18.71 -5.32
C SER A 111 -3.51 -18.60 -6.56
N GLU A 112 -4.03 -18.04 -7.67
CA GLU A 112 -3.26 -17.90 -8.92
C GLU A 112 -2.35 -16.67 -8.90
N ASP A 113 -2.85 -15.54 -8.39
CA ASP A 113 -2.11 -14.27 -8.32
C ASP A 113 -1.81 -13.82 -6.88
N GLY A 114 -2.09 -14.65 -5.86
CA GLY A 114 -1.98 -14.28 -4.45
C GLY A 114 -1.14 -15.25 -3.61
N LEU A 115 -1.01 -14.96 -2.32
CA LEU A 115 -0.25 -15.80 -1.36
C LEU A 115 -0.99 -17.07 -0.92
N ASN A 116 -2.26 -17.23 -1.30
CA ASN A 116 -3.03 -18.41 -0.92
C ASN A 116 -2.48 -19.64 -1.64
N MET A 117 -2.27 -20.74 -0.92
CA MET A 117 -1.72 -21.99 -1.47
C MET A 117 -0.33 -21.84 -2.12
N PHE A 118 0.51 -20.91 -1.64
CA PHE A 118 1.82 -20.62 -2.23
C PHE A 118 2.73 -21.86 -2.41
N ASP A 119 2.65 -22.83 -1.49
CA ASP A 119 3.37 -24.12 -1.57
C ASP A 119 2.42 -25.31 -1.81
N GLY A 120 1.17 -25.04 -2.23
CA GLY A 120 0.11 -26.03 -2.34
C GLY A 120 -0.54 -26.41 -1.00
N THR A 121 -0.15 -25.79 0.12
CA THR A 121 -0.76 -26.01 1.43
C THR A 121 -1.54 -24.79 1.93
N GLU A 122 -2.61 -25.07 2.67
CA GLU A 122 -3.48 -24.04 3.26
C GLU A 122 -2.84 -23.32 4.46
N SER A 123 -1.75 -23.87 5.00
CA SER A 123 -1.19 -23.50 6.31
C SER A 123 0.18 -22.80 6.26
N CYS A 124 0.73 -22.56 5.07
CA CYS A 124 2.08 -22.00 4.92
C CYS A 124 2.18 -20.58 5.54
N TYR A 125 1.33 -19.66 5.08
CA TYR A 125 1.24 -18.30 5.61
C TYR A 125 -0.01 -18.06 6.46
N PHE A 126 -0.97 -18.98 6.45
CA PHE A 126 -2.29 -18.79 7.07
C PHE A 126 -2.58 -19.87 8.10
N HIS A 127 -3.54 -19.62 8.99
CA HIS A 127 -4.02 -20.67 9.88
C HIS A 127 -4.77 -21.74 9.09
N TYR A 128 -4.63 -23.01 9.48
CA TYR A 128 -5.39 -24.11 8.90
C TYR A 128 -6.87 -24.08 9.35
N GLY A 129 -7.78 -24.43 8.45
CA GLY A 129 -9.21 -24.57 8.73
C GLY A 129 -9.96 -23.24 8.94
N PRO A 130 -11.13 -23.25 9.61
CA PRO A 130 -12.00 -22.07 9.73
C PRO A 130 -11.35 -20.90 10.49
N LYS A 131 -10.31 -21.15 11.29
CA LYS A 131 -9.53 -20.10 11.97
C LYS A 131 -8.71 -19.24 11.01
N GLY A 132 -8.38 -19.75 9.82
CA GLY A 132 -7.65 -19.02 8.79
C GLY A 132 -8.54 -18.24 7.84
N ASN A 133 -9.86 -18.29 7.98
CA ASN A 133 -10.80 -17.61 7.09
C ASN A 133 -11.53 -16.49 7.83
N HIS A 134 -11.51 -15.30 7.22
CA HIS A 134 -12.30 -14.15 7.67
C HIS A 134 -13.61 -14.09 6.88
N ASN A 135 -14.70 -14.63 7.46
CA ASN A 135 -16.00 -14.78 6.78
C ASN A 135 -16.61 -13.44 6.32
N LEU A 136 -16.34 -12.34 7.01
CA LEU A 136 -16.88 -11.00 6.68
C LEU A 136 -16.19 -10.35 5.47
N TRP A 137 -14.94 -10.70 5.20
CA TRP A 137 -14.11 -10.07 4.15
C TRP A 137 -13.65 -11.05 3.08
N ASP A 138 -14.16 -12.27 3.15
CA ASP A 138 -13.80 -13.39 2.28
C ASP A 138 -12.28 -13.52 2.05
N SER A 139 -11.51 -13.39 3.14
CA SER A 139 -10.03 -13.27 3.11
C SER A 139 -9.34 -14.30 4.02
N ARG A 140 -8.03 -14.51 3.84
CA ARG A 140 -7.21 -15.41 4.68
C ARG A 140 -6.48 -14.66 5.79
N LEU A 141 -6.39 -15.26 6.98
CA LEU A 141 -5.75 -14.69 8.18
C LEU A 141 -4.37 -15.28 8.43
N PHE A 142 -3.38 -14.40 8.62
CA PHE A 142 -1.97 -14.78 8.79
C PHE A 142 -1.71 -15.52 10.11
N ALA A 143 -0.89 -16.57 10.03
CA ALA A 143 -0.42 -17.30 11.21
C ALA A 143 0.85 -16.68 11.80
N TYR A 144 0.73 -15.52 12.46
CA TYR A 144 1.88 -14.75 12.98
C TYR A 144 2.81 -15.53 13.92
N SER A 145 2.37 -16.67 14.47
CA SER A 145 3.20 -17.58 15.28
C SER A 145 4.16 -18.46 14.48
N SER A 146 4.08 -18.45 13.14
CA SER A 146 4.95 -19.26 12.27
C SER A 146 6.26 -18.56 11.97
N THR A 147 7.38 -19.26 12.16
CA THR A 147 8.75 -18.75 11.97
C THR A 147 9.00 -18.25 10.54
N CYS A 148 8.32 -18.83 9.54
CA CYS A 148 8.42 -18.42 8.13
C CYS A 148 7.82 -17.03 7.86
N ILE A 149 6.88 -16.58 8.70
CA ILE A 149 6.19 -15.29 8.57
C ILE A 149 7.01 -14.19 9.26
N SER A 150 7.54 -14.48 10.45
CA SER A 150 8.34 -13.53 11.24
C SER A 150 9.58 -13.01 10.50
N GLY A 151 10.13 -13.78 9.56
CA GLY A 151 11.31 -13.38 8.77
C GLY A 151 10.99 -12.64 7.46
N LYS A 152 9.74 -12.62 7.00
CA LYS A 152 9.33 -11.93 5.77
C LYS A 152 8.54 -10.64 6.03
N LEU A 153 7.90 -10.48 7.19
CA LEU A 153 7.11 -9.29 7.53
C LEU A 153 7.89 -8.19 8.28
N HIS A 154 9.18 -8.39 8.55
CA HIS A 154 10.10 -7.38 9.09
C HIS A 154 11.05 -6.88 8.01
#